data_AF-A0A2V8I331-F1
#
_entry.id   AF-A0A2V8I331-F1
#
_cell.length_a   1.000
_cell.length_b   1.000
_cell.length_c   1.000
_cell.angle_alpha   90.00
_cell.angle_beta   90.00
_cell.angle_gamma   90.00
#
_symmetry.space_group_name_H-M   'P 1'
#
loop_
_entity.id
_entity.type
_entity.pdbx_description
1 polymer ?
#
loop_
_entity_poly.entity_id
_entity_poly.type
_entity_poly.pdbx_seq_one_letter_code
_entity_poly.pdbx_strand_id
1 'polypeptide(L)'
;GQDLPMRLTYEGRPLPDTLVVAMNRANPAAKMTARTDKTGHVTFRLPQDGIWLTKAVHMVPAPAGTNADWASFWASLTFELKSSGTGAAAK
;
A
#
# COMPACT_ATOMS: atom_id res chain seq x y z
N GLY A 1 -13.23 2.74 11.06
CA GLY A 1 -12.25 2.58 9.96
C GLY A 1 -12.89 1.95 8.73
N GLN A 2 -12.44 2.35 7.55
CA GLN A 2 -12.92 1.88 6.25
C GLN A 2 -11.99 0.79 5.71
N ASP A 3 -12.55 -0.26 5.11
CA ASP A 3 -11.75 -1.26 4.38
C ASP A 3 -11.35 -0.68 3.03
N LEU A 4 -10.05 -0.65 2.77
CA LEU A 4 -9.48 -0.21 1.51
C LEU A 4 -8.79 -1.39 0.82
N PRO A 5 -9.45 -2.01 -0.18
CA PRO A 5 -8.81 -3.02 -1.01
C PRO A 5 -7.81 -2.36 -1.95
N MET A 6 -6.67 -3.01 -2.14
CA MET A 6 -5.59 -2.56 -3.01
C MET A 6 -5.03 -3.73 -3.80
N ARG A 7 -4.46 -3.46 -4.97
CA ARG A 7 -3.78 -4.47 -5.79
C ARG A 7 -2.40 -3.99 -6.17
N LEU A 8 -1.39 -4.77 -5.84
CA LEU A 8 -0.01 -4.55 -6.25
C LEU A 8 0.30 -5.32 -7.53
N THR A 9 0.90 -4.63 -8.47
CA THR A 9 1.35 -5.23 -9.74
C THR A 9 2.79 -4.85 -10.02
N TYR A 10 3.49 -5.71 -10.76
CA TYR A 10 4.80 -5.46 -11.33
C TYR A 10 4.76 -5.91 -12.79
N GLU A 11 5.17 -5.03 -13.71
CA GLU A 11 5.10 -5.26 -15.16
C GLU A 11 3.71 -5.73 -15.64
N GLY A 12 2.65 -5.12 -15.09
CA GLY A 12 1.26 -5.45 -15.41
C GLY A 12 0.74 -6.78 -14.85
N ARG A 13 1.56 -7.53 -14.11
CA ARG A 13 1.19 -8.81 -13.49
C ARG A 13 0.97 -8.66 -11.99
N PRO A 14 0.10 -9.48 -11.37
CA PRO A 14 0.00 -9.56 -9.91
C PRO A 14 1.34 -9.80 -9.26
N LEU A 15 1.63 -9.08 -8.17
CA LEU A 15 2.81 -9.34 -7.36
C LEU A 15 2.40 -9.96 -6.01
N PRO A 16 2.48 -11.29 -5.85
CA PRO A 16 2.07 -11.99 -4.63
C PRO A 16 3.13 -11.91 -3.52
N ASP A 17 2.73 -12.26 -2.30
CA ASP A 17 3.58 -12.41 -1.10
C ASP A 17 4.47 -11.19 -0.80
N THR A 18 4.07 -10.00 -1.25
CA THR A 18 4.87 -8.77 -1.10
C THR A 18 4.37 -7.95 0.07
N LEU A 19 5.30 -7.52 0.92
CA LEU A 19 4.99 -6.68 2.07
C LEU A 19 4.53 -5.29 1.61
N VAL A 20 3.30 -4.93 1.98
CA VAL A 20 2.75 -3.59 1.83
C VAL A 20 2.65 -2.95 3.20
N VAL A 21 3.06 -1.70 3.30
CA VAL A 21 2.99 -0.89 4.53
C VAL A 21 2.04 0.27 4.30
N ALA A 22 1.06 0.47 5.18
CA ALA A 22 0.18 1.64 5.19
C ALA A 22 0.51 2.52 6.40
N MET A 23 0.70 3.83 6.17
CA MET A 23 1.10 4.80 7.18
C MET A 23 0.28 6.07 7.04
N ASN A 24 -0.32 6.54 8.13
CA ASN A 24 -0.98 7.84 8.16
C ASN A 24 0.02 8.93 8.52
N ARG A 25 -0.07 10.10 7.87
CA ARG A 25 0.83 11.24 8.12
C ARG A 25 0.77 11.75 9.55
N ALA A 26 -0.39 11.73 10.21
CA ALA A 26 -0.58 12.21 11.57
C ALA A 26 0.04 11.29 12.64
N ASN A 27 0.14 9.98 12.36
CA ASN A 27 0.82 9.04 13.23
C ASN A 27 1.54 7.93 12.44
N PRO A 28 2.72 8.22 11.86
CA PRO A 28 3.44 7.26 11.02
C PRO A 28 3.96 6.03 11.79
N ALA A 29 4.11 6.13 13.12
CA ALA A 29 4.57 5.04 13.97
C ALA A 29 3.51 3.92 14.08
N ALA A 30 2.22 4.26 14.04
CA ALA A 30 1.11 3.32 14.03
C ALA A 30 0.86 2.71 12.63
N LYS A 31 1.93 2.35 11.91
CA LYS A 31 1.86 1.76 10.58
C LYS A 31 1.24 0.36 10.63
N MET A 32 0.49 0.03 9.60
CA MET A 32 -0.07 -1.30 9.37
C MET A 32 0.72 -2.01 8.29
N THR A 33 0.83 -3.34 8.37
CA THR A 33 1.49 -4.16 7.37
C THR A 33 0.68 -5.38 7.01
N ALA A 34 0.68 -5.76 5.75
CA ALA A 34 0.11 -7.00 5.28
C ALA A 34 0.85 -7.46 4.02
N ARG A 35 0.73 -8.75 3.68
CA ARG A 35 1.30 -9.31 2.45
C ARG A 35 0.21 -9.51 1.42
N THR A 36 0.56 -9.28 0.15
CA THR A 36 -0.36 -9.51 -0.96
C THR A 36 -0.66 -10.99 -1.14
N ASP A 37 -1.89 -11.32 -1.52
CA ASP A 37 -2.29 -12.68 -1.85
C ASP A 37 -1.78 -13.13 -3.24
N LYS A 38 -2.16 -14.34 -3.67
CA LYS A 38 -1.79 -14.92 -4.97
C LYS A 38 -2.21 -14.07 -6.18
N THR A 39 -3.19 -13.19 -6.00
CA THR A 39 -3.74 -12.30 -7.05
C THR A 39 -3.25 -10.85 -6.92
N GLY A 40 -2.31 -10.61 -5.99
CA GLY A 40 -1.69 -9.32 -5.73
C GLY A 40 -2.53 -8.41 -4.82
N HIS A 41 -3.58 -8.93 -4.18
CA HIS A 41 -4.48 -8.10 -3.37
C HIS A 41 -4.08 -8.04 -1.91
N VAL A 42 -4.36 -6.89 -1.28
CA VAL A 42 -4.28 -6.68 0.16
C VAL A 42 -5.41 -5.74 0.59
N THR A 43 -5.93 -5.92 1.79
CA THR A 43 -6.95 -5.03 2.36
C THR A 43 -6.46 -4.46 3.67
N PHE A 44 -6.53 -3.13 3.80
CA PHE A 44 -6.27 -2.44 5.06
C PHE A 44 -7.55 -1.85 5.63
N ARG A 45 -7.82 -2.10 6.91
CA ARG A 45 -8.84 -1.39 7.68
C ARG A 45 -8.24 -0.10 8.22
N LEU A 46 -8.38 1.01 7.51
CA LEU A 46 -7.79 2.29 7.89
C LEU A 46 -8.62 2.94 9.02
N PRO A 47 -8.06 3.14 10.23
CA PRO A 47 -8.86 3.51 11.40
C PRO A 47 -9.34 4.97 11.40
N GLN A 48 -8.63 5.85 10.69
CA GLN A 48 -8.81 7.30 10.73
C GLN A 48 -8.69 7.94 9.35
N ASP A 49 -9.24 9.15 9.22
CA ASP A 49 -9.12 10.02 8.06
C ASP A 49 -7.71 10.64 7.92
N GLY A 50 -7.55 11.49 6.91
CA GLY A 50 -6.32 12.21 6.62
C GLY A 50 -5.45 11.55 5.55
N ILE A 51 -4.19 11.99 5.47
CA ILE A 51 -3.28 11.60 4.40
C ILE A 51 -2.60 10.27 4.74
N TRP A 52 -2.72 9.31 3.83
CA TRP A 52 -2.13 7.99 3.91
C TRP A 52 -1.09 7.78 2.81
N LEU A 53 0.02 7.13 3.16
CA LEU A 53 0.99 6.55 2.23
C LEU A 53 0.92 5.03 2.34
N THR A 54 0.71 4.35 1.23
CA THR A 54 0.92 2.92 1.10
C THR A 54 2.14 2.67 0.24
N LYS A 55 3.05 1.79 0.70
CA LYS A 55 4.31 1.51 0.01
C LYS A 55 4.67 0.04 0.00
N ALA A 56 5.40 -0.36 -1.04
CA ALA A 56 6.00 -1.67 -1.19
C ALA A 56 7.35 -1.57 -1.91
N VAL A 57 8.23 -2.55 -1.67
CA VAL A 57 9.52 -2.70 -2.36
C VAL A 57 9.57 -4.09 -2.97
N HIS A 58 9.90 -4.16 -4.25
CA HIS A 58 10.16 -5.40 -4.98
C HIS A 58 11.61 -5.40 -5.44
N MET A 59 12.36 -6.42 -5.04
CA MET A 59 13.75 -6.58 -5.45
C MET A 59 13.87 -7.78 -6.38
N VAL A 60 14.59 -7.61 -7.47
CA VAL A 60 14.93 -8.67 -8.42
C VAL A 60 16.44 -8.68 -8.64
N PRO A 61 17.04 -9.82 -9.00
CA PRO A 61 18.45 -9.85 -9.38
C PRO A 61 18.74 -8.80 -10.46
N ALA A 62 19.85 -8.09 -10.32
CA ALA A 62 20.20 -7.09 -11.31
C ALA A 62 20.55 -7.77 -12.66
N PRO A 63 20.29 -7.12 -13.81
CA PRO A 63 20.69 -7.65 -15.10
C PRO A 63 22.20 -7.93 -15.17
N ALA A 64 22.59 -8.98 -15.89
CA ALA A 64 24.00 -9.30 -16.10
C ALA A 64 24.75 -8.11 -16.73
N GLY A 65 25.98 -7.87 -16.28
CA GLY A 65 26.80 -6.75 -16.73
C GLY A 65 26.50 -5.43 -16.03
N THR A 66 25.51 -5.38 -15.13
CA THR A 66 25.41 -4.29 -14.16
C THR A 66 26.36 -4.55 -12.99
N ASN A 67 27.04 -3.51 -12.50
CA ASN A 67 27.91 -3.61 -11.32
C ASN A 67 27.07 -3.55 -10.02
N ALA A 68 26.04 -4.40 -9.92
CA ALA A 68 25.12 -4.46 -8.81
C ALA A 68 24.54 -5.87 -8.69
N ASP A 69 24.16 -6.28 -7.47
CA ASP A 69 23.54 -7.59 -7.24
C ASP A 69 22.01 -7.55 -7.41
N TRP A 70 21.38 -6.41 -7.11
CA TRP A 70 19.92 -6.26 -7.07
C TRP A 70 19.43 -5.00 -7.77
N ALA A 71 18.32 -5.11 -8.49
CA ALA A 71 17.49 -3.99 -8.90
C ALA A 71 16.28 -3.88 -7.96
N SER A 72 15.98 -2.65 -7.50
CA SER A 72 14.87 -2.40 -6.57
C SER A 72 13.81 -1.51 -7.22
N PHE A 73 12.55 -1.94 -7.14
CA PHE A 73 11.38 -1.22 -7.62
C PHE A 73 10.51 -0.83 -6.43
N TRP A 74 10.15 0.45 -6.38
CA TRP A 74 9.38 1.01 -5.28
C TRP A 74 8.02 1.42 -5.80
N ALA A 75 6.96 0.94 -5.14
CA ALA A 75 5.60 1.39 -5.38
C ALA A 75 5.15 2.25 -4.21
N SER A 76 4.66 3.45 -4.50
CA SER A 76 4.08 4.35 -3.50
C SER A 76 2.76 4.91 -4.02
N LEU A 77 1.73 4.86 -3.18
CA LEU A 77 0.47 5.52 -3.42
C LEU A 77 0.14 6.37 -2.19
N THR A 78 -0.02 7.67 -2.43
CA THR A 78 -0.45 8.62 -1.40
C THR A 78 -1.84 9.12 -1.74
N PHE A 79 -2.75 9.12 -0.76
CA PHE A 79 -4.11 9.59 -0.93
C PHE A 79 -4.63 10.20 0.37
N GLU A 80 -5.69 10.98 0.29
CA GLU A 80 -6.42 11.47 1.45
C GLU A 80 -7.68 10.62 1.63
N LEU A 81 -7.82 10.02 2.82
CA LEU A 81 -9.05 9.38 3.23
C LEU A 81 -9.90 10.43 3.94
N LYS A 82 -11.05 10.80 3.36
CA LYS A 82 -11.99 11.69 4.02
C LYS A 82 -12.95 10.88 4.86
N SER A 83 -13.26 11.35 6.07
CA SER A 83 -14.38 10.79 6.82
C SER A 83 -15.63 10.89 5.94
N SER A 84 -16.24 9.77 5.60
CA SER A 84 -17.55 9.77 4.97
C SER A 84 -18.53 10.30 6.02
N GLY A 85 -18.77 11.61 5.97
CA GLY A 85 -19.83 12.25 6.73
C GLY A 85 -21.15 11.67 6.28
N THR A 86 -21.60 10.58 6.90
CA THR A 86 -22.99 10.19 6.85
C THR A 86 -23.74 11.32 7.54
N GLY A 87 -24.39 12.15 6.72
CA GLY A 87 -25.12 13.32 7.17
C GLY A 87 -26.08 12.94 8.29
N ALA A 88 -26.05 13.75 9.35
CA ALA A 88 -27.19 13.92 10.22
C ALA A 88 -28.35 14.44 9.38
N ALA A 89 -29.11 13.55 8.74
CA ALA A 89 -30.48 13.83 8.36
C ALA A 89 -31.34 13.62 9.60
N ALA A 90 -31.31 14.61 10.49
CA ALA A 90 -32.30 14.83 11.52
C ALA A 90 -32.96 16.18 11.23
N LYS A 91 -34.05 16.14 10.48
CA LYS A 91 -35.37 16.70 10.82
C LYS A 91 -36.32 16.54 9.65
#